data_AF-A0A7H4P809-F1
#
_entry.id   AF-A0A7H4P809-F1
#
_cell.length_a   1.000
_cell.length_b   1.000
_cell.length_c   1.000
_cell.angle_alpha   90.00
_cell.angle_beta   90.00
_cell.angle_gamma   90.00
#
_symmetry.space_group_name_H-M   'P 1'
#
loop_
_entity.id
_entity.type
_entity.pdbx_description
1 polymer ?
#
loop_
_entity_poly.entity_id
_entity_poly.type
_entity_poly.pdbx_seq_one_letter_code
_entity_poly.pdbx_strand_id
1 'polypeptide(L)'
;MFEGLAYAIVDSLQGYPQGGELYLTGGGAASATWLQMIADCTGRTVVSSPFNELSARGAAILAARSVDALSRYPALEQTRYRPNPQAHSPLRCALSGLPPAARADAPGVAGPPRGASTYFSGITHMKIVFTAEHAGDLSAFQQLGELRVEGWALGKPKLSAGQLIELAHDAEVLVTSYDEVTEAVIAACPRLQVIACTRANPVNIDTKAAQARGIRVLYTPGRNADAAAELTLGLMLSLARHIPQSHAALKRGEFTHAENAAQATQSGLRRDVVWDVSPQSPYEVFKGSELRNKTLGLIGYGNIGRRVARIARAFGMAVLVVDPFVAAEDINEPGLQKTTLEGLFREADIVSLHLSSGPHSDGLVNAQLLNSMKPGALLINTSRAAVVDEEALIHALRHGPLGGAALDVYHREPLWRDHPFVTEFDNVIITPHIAGATRESIAKHTAMIAADLQRYVAGEPLLYQWR
;
A
#
# COMPACT_ATOMS: atom_id res chain seq x y z
N MET A 1 -5.41 26.48 2.10
CA MET A 1 -5.50 25.07 2.58
C MET A 1 -6.80 24.83 3.36
N PHE A 2 -7.18 25.69 4.30
CA PHE A 2 -8.45 25.55 5.06
C PHE A 2 -9.71 25.85 4.25
N GLU A 3 -9.68 26.80 3.31
CA GLU A 3 -10.83 27.16 2.45
C GLU A 3 -11.32 25.97 1.60
N GLY A 4 -10.42 25.20 1.00
CA GLY A 4 -10.75 23.98 0.25
C GLY A 4 -11.52 22.93 1.06
N LEU A 5 -11.21 22.84 2.36
CA LEU A 5 -11.83 21.90 3.28
C LEU A 5 -13.23 22.39 3.71
N ALA A 6 -13.43 23.70 3.83
CA ALA A 6 -14.75 24.29 4.03
C ALA A 6 -15.67 24.10 2.80
N TYR A 7 -15.12 24.18 1.58
CA TYR A 7 -15.87 23.89 0.35
C TYR A 7 -16.34 22.43 0.26
N ALA A 8 -15.49 21.48 0.67
CA ALA A 8 -15.87 20.06 0.71
C ALA A 8 -17.03 19.80 1.71
N ILE A 9 -17.08 20.57 2.80
CA ILE A 9 -18.19 20.52 3.78
C ILE A 9 -19.48 21.10 3.17
N VAL A 10 -19.42 22.22 2.45
CA VAL A 10 -20.59 22.80 1.75
C VAL A 10 -21.16 21.81 0.74
N ASP A 11 -20.31 21.17 -0.05
CA ASP A 11 -20.70 20.17 -1.05
C ASP A 11 -21.34 18.93 -0.39
N SER A 12 -20.73 18.43 0.69
CA SER A 12 -21.25 17.29 1.48
C SER A 12 -22.61 17.59 2.13
N LEU A 13 -22.92 18.86 2.38
CA LEU A 13 -24.18 19.30 3.00
C LEU A 13 -25.30 19.58 1.98
N GLN A 14 -25.04 19.54 0.66
CA GLN A 14 -26.05 19.82 -0.38
C GLN A 14 -27.26 18.87 -0.34
N GLY A 15 -27.11 17.68 0.24
CA GLY A 15 -28.20 16.71 0.43
C GLY A 15 -29.01 16.85 1.72
N TYR A 16 -28.67 17.80 2.59
CA TYR A 16 -29.33 18.01 3.89
C TYR A 16 -30.33 19.18 3.84
N PRO A 17 -31.36 19.20 4.71
CA PRO A 17 -32.35 20.28 4.75
C PRO A 17 -31.69 21.66 4.91
N GLN A 18 -32.12 22.61 4.08
CA GLN A 18 -31.71 24.02 4.18
C GLN A 18 -32.41 24.65 5.39
N GLY A 19 -31.62 25.08 6.39
CA GLY A 19 -32.09 25.66 7.65
C GLY A 19 -31.73 24.84 8.90
N GLY A 20 -31.49 25.52 10.02
CA GLY A 20 -31.13 24.92 11.31
C GLY A 20 -29.66 25.09 11.71
N GLU A 21 -29.36 24.93 13.00
CA GLU A 21 -28.00 25.00 13.55
C GLU A 21 -27.14 23.79 13.11
N LEU A 22 -25.83 23.99 12.93
CA LEU A 22 -24.84 22.94 12.67
C LEU A 22 -24.06 22.65 13.95
N TYR A 23 -24.17 21.42 14.47
CA TYR A 23 -23.41 21.00 15.65
C TYR A 23 -22.11 20.31 15.21
N LEU A 24 -20.97 20.86 15.60
CA LEU A 24 -19.65 20.32 15.24
C LEU A 24 -18.95 19.71 16.47
N THR A 25 -18.38 18.52 16.26
CA THR A 25 -17.67 17.71 17.27
C THR A 25 -16.30 17.28 16.74
N GLY A 26 -15.34 16.99 17.64
CA GLY A 26 -14.00 16.49 17.28
C GLY A 26 -12.91 17.56 17.30
N GLY A 27 -11.67 17.21 16.91
CA GLY A 27 -10.49 18.09 17.07
C GLY A 27 -10.60 19.47 16.39
N GLY A 28 -11.37 19.57 15.30
CA GLY A 28 -11.65 20.85 14.64
C GLY A 28 -12.59 21.77 15.44
N ALA A 29 -13.39 21.24 16.38
CA ALA A 29 -14.33 22.02 17.19
C ALA A 29 -13.65 22.87 18.28
N ALA A 30 -12.34 22.73 18.47
CA ALA A 30 -11.54 23.57 19.37
C ALA A 30 -11.06 24.88 18.71
N SER A 31 -11.20 25.03 17.38
CA SER A 31 -10.73 26.22 16.64
C SER A 31 -11.87 27.19 16.35
N ALA A 32 -11.91 28.32 17.06
CA ALA A 32 -12.91 29.37 16.85
C ALA A 32 -12.88 29.93 15.42
N THR A 33 -11.68 30.09 14.83
CA THR A 33 -11.49 30.55 13.45
C THR A 33 -12.09 29.56 12.45
N TRP A 34 -11.90 28.26 12.69
CA TRP A 34 -12.45 27.20 11.84
C TRP A 34 -13.98 27.15 11.91
N LEU A 35 -14.56 27.28 13.11
CA LEU A 35 -16.01 27.29 13.32
C LEU A 35 -16.68 28.51 12.69
N GLN A 36 -16.08 29.69 12.81
CA GLN A 36 -16.58 30.91 12.17
C GLN A 36 -16.56 30.79 10.65
N MET A 37 -15.48 30.25 10.07
CA MET A 37 -15.38 30.06 8.62
C MET A 37 -16.43 29.09 8.08
N ILE A 38 -16.75 28.01 8.81
CA ILE A 38 -17.86 27.11 8.43
C ILE A 38 -19.21 27.84 8.51
N ALA A 39 -19.45 28.64 9.55
CA ALA A 39 -20.68 29.42 9.67
C ALA A 39 -20.86 30.39 8.49
N ASP A 40 -19.77 31.05 8.08
CA ASP A 40 -19.77 32.00 6.98
C ASP A 40 -19.96 31.32 5.62
N CYS A 41 -19.27 30.20 5.36
CA CYS A 41 -19.38 29.44 4.11
C CYS A 41 -20.73 28.74 3.95
N THR A 42 -21.29 28.20 5.04
CA THR A 42 -22.58 27.48 4.99
C THR A 42 -23.78 28.41 5.12
N GLY A 43 -23.58 29.64 5.60
CA GLY A 43 -24.67 30.56 5.94
C GLY A 43 -25.52 30.09 7.12
N ARG A 44 -25.04 29.14 7.93
CA ARG A 44 -25.75 28.55 9.07
C ARG A 44 -25.04 28.88 10.38
N THR A 45 -25.80 29.02 11.47
CA THR A 45 -25.20 29.10 12.80
C THR A 45 -24.51 27.79 13.15
N VAL A 46 -23.24 27.86 13.51
CA VAL A 46 -22.44 26.71 13.96
C VAL A 46 -22.34 26.75 15.48
N VAL A 47 -22.60 25.63 16.13
CA VAL A 47 -22.58 25.47 17.59
C VAL A 47 -21.47 24.50 17.94
N SER A 48 -20.52 24.95 18.78
CA SER A 48 -19.54 24.03 19.38
C SER A 48 -20.24 23.14 20.42
N SER A 49 -20.02 21.83 20.35
CA SER A 49 -20.55 20.91 21.36
C SER A 49 -19.88 21.16 22.72
N PRO A 50 -20.64 21.20 23.85
CA PRO A 50 -20.08 21.27 25.20
C PRO A 50 -19.56 19.91 25.65
N PHE A 51 -20.03 18.85 24.98
CA PHE A 51 -19.58 17.49 25.17
C PHE A 51 -18.46 17.24 24.17
N ASN A 52 -17.25 17.15 24.70
CA ASN A 52 -16.10 16.59 24.00
C ASN A 52 -16.27 15.08 23.88
N GLU A 53 -17.19 14.55 23.05
CA GLU A 53 -17.42 13.09 22.98
C GLU A 53 -17.98 12.62 21.63
N LEU A 54 -17.40 11.60 20.97
CA LEU A 54 -17.24 10.21 21.44
C LEU A 54 -15.82 9.60 21.43
N SER A 55 -14.84 10.20 20.78
CA SER A 55 -13.50 9.57 20.65
C SER A 55 -12.66 9.63 21.93
N ALA A 56 -12.85 10.66 22.78
CA ALA A 56 -12.03 10.86 23.98
C ALA A 56 -12.54 10.06 25.21
N ARG A 57 -13.85 9.97 25.45
CA ARG A 57 -14.41 9.22 26.59
C ARG A 57 -14.36 7.71 26.38
N GLY A 58 -14.53 7.23 25.14
CA GLY A 58 -14.30 5.84 24.78
C GLY A 58 -12.84 5.42 24.99
N ALA A 59 -11.89 6.29 24.61
CA ALA A 59 -10.47 6.06 24.85
C ALA A 59 -10.10 6.07 26.34
N ALA A 60 -10.72 6.92 27.16
CA ALA A 60 -10.47 6.97 28.61
C ALA A 60 -11.07 5.77 29.37
N ILE A 61 -12.28 5.32 28.98
CA ILE A 61 -12.94 4.14 29.57
C ILE A 61 -12.19 2.84 29.20
N LEU A 62 -11.68 2.73 27.95
CA LEU A 62 -10.84 1.61 27.52
C LEU A 62 -9.44 1.62 28.14
N ALA A 63 -8.96 2.76 28.63
CA ALA A 63 -7.63 2.90 29.24
C ALA A 63 -7.57 2.61 30.75
N ALA A 64 -8.68 2.21 31.39
CA ALA A 64 -8.75 1.79 32.80
C ALA A 64 -7.98 2.67 33.80
N ARG A 65 -8.02 4.00 33.65
CA ARG A 65 -7.48 4.92 34.65
C ARG A 65 -8.61 5.72 35.31
N SER A 66 -8.67 5.54 36.63
CA SER A 66 -9.49 6.21 37.65
C SER A 66 -10.39 7.36 37.18
N VAL A 67 -11.69 7.14 37.32
CA VAL A 67 -12.82 8.05 37.02
C VAL A 67 -12.81 9.35 37.87
N ASP A 68 -11.99 9.44 38.92
CA ASP A 68 -12.01 10.54 39.89
C ASP A 68 -11.25 11.82 39.47
N ALA A 69 -10.42 11.74 38.43
CA ALA A 69 -9.66 12.90 37.90
C ALA A 69 -10.46 13.75 36.90
N LEU A 70 -11.53 13.20 36.30
CA LEU A 70 -12.32 13.84 35.24
C LEU A 70 -13.50 14.67 35.76
N SER A 71 -13.87 14.53 37.03
CA SER A 71 -14.89 15.36 37.70
C SER A 71 -14.41 16.78 38.01
N ARG A 72 -13.14 17.09 37.76
CA ARG A 72 -12.49 18.37 38.11
C ARG A 72 -12.27 19.31 36.92
N TYR A 73 -12.57 18.89 35.69
CA TYR A 73 -12.48 19.76 34.51
C TYR A 73 -13.79 20.54 34.32
N PRO A 74 -13.76 21.89 34.22
CA PRO A 74 -14.96 22.67 33.93
C PRO A 74 -15.45 22.33 32.52
N ALA A 75 -16.78 22.27 32.35
CA ALA A 75 -17.39 22.18 31.02
C ALA A 75 -16.93 23.36 30.16
N LEU A 76 -16.46 23.09 28.94
CA LEU A 76 -16.21 24.14 27.96
C LEU A 76 -17.55 24.76 27.58
N GLU A 77 -17.67 26.08 27.64
CA GLU A 77 -18.89 26.80 27.28
C GLU A 77 -19.28 26.52 25.82
N GLN A 78 -20.57 26.24 25.57
CA GLN A 78 -21.10 26.19 24.20
C GLN A 78 -20.98 27.58 23.59
N THR A 79 -20.24 27.68 22.48
CA THR A 79 -20.11 28.93 21.74
C THR A 79 -20.85 28.82 20.42
N ARG A 80 -21.77 29.77 20.18
CA ARG A 80 -22.53 29.88 18.93
C ARG A 80 -21.84 30.88 18.00
N TYR A 81 -21.47 30.43 16.82
CA TYR A 81 -20.89 31.26 15.77
C TYR A 81 -21.98 31.56 14.73
N ARG A 82 -22.34 32.83 14.61
CA ARG A 82 -23.34 33.28 13.62
C ARG A 82 -22.62 33.69 12.33
N PRO A 83 -23.21 33.41 11.16
CA PRO A 83 -22.66 33.87 9.90
C PRO A 83 -22.48 35.38 9.91
N ASN A 84 -21.31 35.86 9.49
CA ASN A 84 -21.04 37.27 9.24
C ASN A 84 -21.01 37.53 7.72
N PRO A 85 -22.09 38.11 7.16
CA PRO A 85 -22.21 38.33 5.72
C PRO A 85 -21.14 39.26 5.13
N GLN A 86 -20.46 40.06 5.95
CA GLN A 86 -19.50 41.07 5.51
C GLN A 86 -18.03 40.63 5.64
N ALA A 87 -17.71 39.65 6.50
CA ALA A 87 -16.32 39.21 6.73
C ALA A 87 -15.71 38.44 5.55
N HIS A 88 -16.55 37.79 4.73
CA HIS A 88 -16.13 36.91 3.62
C HIS A 88 -16.97 37.10 2.33
N SER A 89 -17.55 38.30 2.14
CA SER A 89 -18.35 38.70 0.96
C SER A 89 -17.72 38.38 -0.43
N PRO A 90 -16.38 38.42 -0.64
CA PRO A 90 -15.79 38.07 -1.94
C PRO A 90 -16.01 36.62 -2.38
N LEU A 91 -16.23 35.69 -1.43
CA LEU A 91 -16.39 34.25 -1.72
C LEU A 91 -17.82 33.90 -2.15
N ARG A 92 -18.82 34.68 -1.71
CA ARG A 92 -20.23 34.44 -2.02
C ARG A 92 -20.59 34.79 -3.46
N CYS A 93 -19.95 35.81 -4.03
CA CYS A 93 -20.18 36.25 -5.41
C CYS A 93 -19.61 35.27 -6.46
N ALA A 94 -18.61 34.46 -6.10
CA ALA A 94 -18.05 33.43 -6.99
C ALA A 94 -18.95 32.19 -7.12
N LEU A 95 -19.95 32.02 -6.25
CA LEU A 95 -20.81 30.83 -6.16
C LEU A 95 -22.13 30.94 -6.92
N SER A 96 -22.67 32.14 -7.14
CA SER A 96 -23.96 32.33 -7.86
C SER A 96 -23.86 32.16 -9.38
N GLY A 97 -22.63 32.06 -9.92
CA GLY A 97 -22.37 31.89 -11.35
C GLY A 97 -21.99 30.46 -11.76
N LEU A 98 -21.91 29.50 -10.83
CA LEU A 98 -21.52 28.13 -11.13
C LEU A 98 -22.78 27.25 -11.26
N PRO A 99 -22.95 26.51 -12.38
CA PRO A 99 -24.09 25.61 -12.53
C PRO A 99 -24.03 24.47 -11.51
N PRO A 100 -25.17 23.95 -11.03
CA PRO A 100 -25.18 22.79 -10.13
C PRO A 100 -24.52 21.60 -10.82
N ALA A 101 -23.69 20.87 -10.08
CA ALA A 101 -22.94 19.74 -10.59
C ALA A 101 -23.89 18.67 -11.15
N ALA A 102 -23.87 18.49 -12.47
CA ALA A 102 -24.52 17.37 -13.12
C ALA A 102 -23.81 16.09 -12.69
N ARG A 103 -24.59 15.09 -12.22
CA ARG A 103 -24.12 13.70 -12.21
C ARG A 103 -23.82 13.32 -13.66
N ALA A 104 -22.55 13.20 -14.00
CA ALA A 104 -22.11 12.75 -15.31
C ALA A 104 -21.26 11.49 -15.15
N ASP A 105 -21.74 10.43 -15.79
CA ASP A 105 -21.01 9.20 -16.07
C ASP A 105 -19.62 9.51 -16.65
N ALA A 106 -18.66 8.64 -16.35
CA ALA A 106 -17.31 8.73 -16.89
C ALA A 106 -17.32 8.35 -18.39
N PRO A 107 -16.98 9.28 -19.29
CA PRO A 107 -16.02 8.92 -20.32
C PRO A 107 -14.97 10.02 -20.58
N GLY A 108 -13.73 9.57 -20.82
CA GLY A 108 -12.70 10.33 -21.52
C GLY A 108 -11.99 11.41 -20.71
N VAL A 109 -10.81 11.09 -20.19
CA VAL A 109 -9.87 12.10 -19.66
C VAL A 109 -9.33 12.91 -20.84
N ALA A 110 -9.93 14.07 -21.09
CA ALA A 110 -9.36 15.11 -21.94
C ALA A 110 -8.27 15.86 -21.16
N GLY A 111 -7.12 16.07 -21.81
CA GLY A 111 -5.92 16.68 -21.22
C GLY A 111 -6.09 18.13 -20.75
N PRO A 112 -5.09 18.67 -20.03
CA PRO A 112 -5.16 19.98 -19.38
C PRO A 112 -5.23 21.13 -20.40
N PRO A 113 -5.73 22.32 -19.99
CA PRO A 113 -6.10 23.38 -20.91
C PRO A 113 -4.89 23.99 -21.61
N ARG A 114 -5.04 24.25 -22.91
CA ARG A 114 -4.14 25.07 -23.71
C ARG A 114 -4.22 26.54 -23.26
N GLY A 115 -3.39 26.91 -22.29
CA GLY A 115 -3.00 28.29 -22.03
C GLY A 115 -1.76 28.63 -22.84
N ALA A 116 -1.78 29.78 -23.54
CA ALA A 116 -0.74 30.20 -24.46
C ALA A 116 0.65 30.26 -23.80
N SER A 117 1.57 29.58 -24.49
CA SER A 117 3.01 29.56 -24.30
C SER A 117 3.61 30.96 -24.38
N THR A 118 4.34 31.34 -23.33
CA THR A 118 5.56 32.15 -23.43
C THR A 118 6.49 31.73 -22.29
N TYR A 119 7.76 31.46 -22.63
CA TYR A 119 8.88 30.98 -21.81
C TYR A 119 9.07 29.46 -21.69
N PHE A 120 9.51 28.82 -22.78
CA PHE A 120 10.57 27.78 -22.77
C PHE A 120 11.20 27.73 -24.17
N SER A 121 11.92 28.79 -24.56
CA SER A 121 12.79 28.76 -25.74
C SER A 121 14.15 28.21 -25.32
N GLY A 122 14.27 26.89 -25.36
CA GLY A 122 15.49 26.15 -25.05
C GLY A 122 15.20 24.65 -25.04
N ILE A 123 14.69 24.13 -26.15
CA ILE A 123 14.39 22.70 -26.30
C ILE A 123 15.73 21.93 -26.20
N THR A 124 16.00 21.33 -25.05
CA THR A 124 16.99 20.26 -24.94
C THR A 124 16.36 19.01 -25.55
N HIS A 125 16.64 18.74 -26.83
CA HIS A 125 16.24 17.49 -27.48
C HIS A 125 17.08 16.34 -26.93
N MET A 126 16.69 15.77 -25.78
CA MET A 126 17.38 14.60 -25.24
C MET A 126 17.09 13.36 -26.10
N LYS A 127 18.10 12.53 -26.31
CA LYS A 127 17.89 11.18 -26.86
C LYS A 127 17.56 10.19 -25.74
N ILE A 128 16.33 9.70 -25.74
CA ILE A 128 15.79 8.81 -24.71
C ILE A 128 15.58 7.41 -25.29
N VAL A 129 16.26 6.42 -24.72
CA VAL A 129 15.98 5.00 -24.96
C VAL A 129 15.10 4.48 -23.82
N PHE A 130 13.98 3.85 -24.17
CA PHE A 130 13.01 3.32 -23.22
C PHE A 130 12.80 1.83 -23.47
N THR A 131 13.25 1.00 -22.53
CA THR A 131 13.12 -0.46 -22.58
C THR A 131 12.25 -1.04 -21.49
N ALA A 132 11.88 -0.25 -20.48
CA ALA A 132 11.02 -0.69 -19.38
C ALA A 132 9.58 -0.96 -19.84
N GLU A 133 8.84 -1.78 -19.09
CA GLU A 133 7.36 -1.77 -19.19
C GLU A 133 6.82 -0.37 -18.85
N HIS A 134 5.63 -0.02 -19.34
CA HIS A 134 5.04 1.28 -19.04
C HIS A 134 3.51 1.25 -19.09
N ALA A 135 2.91 2.33 -18.59
CA ALA A 135 1.50 2.62 -18.77
C ALA A 135 1.32 3.97 -19.47
N GLY A 136 0.22 4.13 -20.21
CA GLY A 136 -0.05 5.34 -20.99
C GLY A 136 0.79 5.44 -22.27
N ASP A 137 0.68 6.58 -22.95
CA ASP A 137 1.19 6.84 -24.31
C ASP A 137 2.65 7.35 -24.37
N LEU A 138 3.33 7.47 -23.22
CA LEU A 138 4.68 8.03 -23.09
C LEU A 138 4.83 9.48 -23.61
N SER A 139 3.74 10.22 -23.78
CA SER A 139 3.75 11.62 -24.25
C SER A 139 4.66 12.53 -23.42
N ALA A 140 4.71 12.31 -22.09
CA ALA A 140 5.61 13.03 -21.19
C ALA A 140 7.09 12.86 -21.55
N PHE A 141 7.50 11.71 -22.09
CA PHE A 141 8.87 11.46 -22.54
C PHE A 141 9.13 12.02 -23.94
N GLN A 142 8.15 11.92 -24.84
CA GLN A 142 8.24 12.51 -26.19
C GLN A 142 8.38 14.04 -26.15
N GLN A 143 7.78 14.69 -25.15
CA GLN A 143 7.95 16.13 -24.93
C GLN A 143 9.36 16.52 -24.47
N LEU A 144 10.11 15.58 -23.89
CA LEU A 144 11.49 15.80 -23.42
C LEU A 144 12.54 15.59 -24.52
N GLY A 145 12.18 14.95 -25.64
CA GLY A 145 13.10 14.76 -26.75
C GLY A 145 12.77 13.57 -27.66
N GLU A 146 13.78 13.07 -28.35
CA GLU A 146 13.68 11.94 -29.26
C GLU A 146 13.54 10.64 -28.45
N LEU A 147 12.33 10.06 -28.45
CA LEU A 147 12.03 8.82 -27.74
C LEU A 147 12.14 7.60 -28.67
N ARG A 148 12.99 6.65 -28.31
CA ARG A 148 13.10 5.32 -28.94
C ARG A 148 12.67 4.24 -27.95
N VAL A 149 11.56 3.57 -28.26
CA VAL A 149 10.98 2.50 -27.43
C VAL A 149 11.34 1.14 -28.02
N GLU A 150 11.88 0.23 -27.21
CA GLU A 150 12.25 -1.12 -27.64
C GLU A 150 12.20 -2.16 -26.50
N GLY A 151 12.45 -3.43 -26.82
CA GLY A 151 12.64 -4.47 -25.79
C GLY A 151 11.37 -4.76 -24.98
N TRP A 152 11.52 -4.83 -23.65
CA TRP A 152 10.42 -5.21 -22.75
C TRP A 152 9.23 -4.26 -22.81
N ALA A 153 9.45 -2.99 -23.14
CA ALA A 153 8.41 -1.99 -23.40
C ALA A 153 7.40 -2.43 -24.48
N LEU A 154 7.84 -3.25 -25.44
CA LEU A 154 7.03 -3.78 -26.54
C LEU A 154 6.61 -5.24 -26.32
N GLY A 155 6.78 -5.77 -25.11
CA GLY A 155 6.52 -7.18 -24.80
C GLY A 155 7.55 -8.15 -25.40
N LYS A 156 8.70 -7.65 -25.88
CA LYS A 156 9.81 -8.49 -26.35
C LYS A 156 10.67 -8.95 -25.16
N PRO A 157 11.48 -10.01 -25.29
CA PRO A 157 12.45 -10.39 -24.26
C PRO A 157 13.41 -9.24 -23.90
N LYS A 158 14.00 -9.34 -22.71
CA LYS A 158 15.11 -8.47 -22.26
C LYS A 158 16.23 -8.44 -23.30
N LEU A 159 16.81 -7.26 -23.51
CA LEU A 159 17.90 -7.07 -24.47
C LEU A 159 19.21 -7.64 -23.91
N SER A 160 20.02 -8.24 -24.79
CA SER A 160 21.42 -8.57 -24.46
C SER A 160 22.26 -7.30 -24.32
N ALA A 161 23.41 -7.39 -23.65
CA ALA A 161 24.33 -6.26 -23.48
C ALA A 161 24.72 -5.64 -24.84
N GLY A 162 24.99 -6.45 -25.87
CA GLY A 162 25.33 -5.95 -27.21
C GLY A 162 24.18 -5.20 -27.89
N GLN A 163 22.96 -5.73 -27.80
CA GLN A 163 21.76 -5.06 -28.33
C GLN A 163 21.48 -3.75 -27.60
N LEU A 164 21.67 -3.73 -26.27
CA LEU A 164 21.48 -2.53 -25.46
C LEU A 164 22.52 -1.46 -25.81
N ILE A 165 23.79 -1.85 -26.02
CA ILE A 165 24.85 -0.95 -26.47
C ILE A 165 24.51 -0.35 -27.84
N GLU A 166 24.14 -1.18 -28.82
CA GLU A 166 23.77 -0.69 -30.15
C GLU A 166 22.58 0.29 -30.09
N LEU A 167 21.59 -0.02 -29.25
CA LEU A 167 20.40 0.80 -29.07
C LEU A 167 20.70 2.13 -28.37
N ALA A 168 21.54 2.11 -27.31
CA ALA A 168 21.75 3.21 -26.39
C ALA A 168 23.09 3.95 -26.56
N HIS A 169 23.94 3.58 -27.53
CA HIS A 169 25.25 4.19 -27.78
C HIS A 169 25.20 5.73 -27.78
N ASP A 170 24.18 6.27 -28.45
CA ASP A 170 23.97 7.70 -28.64
C ASP A 170 22.95 8.33 -27.69
N ALA A 171 22.43 7.56 -26.73
CA ALA A 171 21.40 8.00 -25.80
C ALA A 171 21.99 8.88 -24.69
N GLU A 172 21.21 9.86 -24.25
CA GLU A 172 21.48 10.68 -23.07
C GLU A 172 20.73 10.13 -21.85
N VAL A 173 19.57 9.49 -22.09
CA VAL A 173 18.75 8.86 -21.07
C VAL A 173 18.45 7.42 -21.45
N LEU A 174 18.66 6.51 -20.50
CA LEU A 174 18.21 5.11 -20.60
C LEU A 174 17.18 4.83 -19.51
N VAL A 175 15.94 4.51 -19.88
CA VAL A 175 14.89 4.05 -18.97
C VAL A 175 14.75 2.53 -19.09
N THR A 176 15.04 1.78 -18.04
CA THR A 176 15.05 0.30 -18.05
C THR A 176 14.39 -0.31 -16.81
N SER A 177 13.87 -1.53 -16.98
CA SER A 177 13.36 -2.36 -15.88
C SER A 177 14.31 -3.52 -15.57
N TYR A 178 14.62 -4.35 -16.57
CA TYR A 178 15.32 -5.63 -16.36
C TYR A 178 16.67 -5.75 -17.06
N ASP A 179 16.96 -4.89 -18.05
CA ASP A 179 18.20 -4.98 -18.82
C ASP A 179 19.41 -4.78 -17.89
N GLU A 180 20.49 -5.53 -18.15
CA GLU A 180 21.72 -5.41 -17.35
C GLU A 180 22.54 -4.24 -17.87
N VAL A 181 22.58 -3.15 -17.08
CA VAL A 181 23.37 -1.95 -17.38
C VAL A 181 24.69 -2.07 -16.64
N THR A 182 25.58 -2.90 -17.19
CA THR A 182 26.91 -3.18 -16.63
C THR A 182 27.89 -2.03 -16.90
N GLU A 183 29.06 -2.03 -16.25
CA GLU A 183 30.16 -1.11 -16.57
C GLU A 183 30.48 -1.08 -18.08
N ALA A 184 30.48 -2.23 -18.76
CA ALA A 184 30.76 -2.32 -20.19
C ALA A 184 29.69 -1.62 -21.05
N VAL A 185 28.40 -1.75 -20.68
CA VAL A 185 27.30 -1.03 -21.33
C VAL A 185 27.47 0.47 -21.11
N ILE A 186 27.71 0.88 -19.86
CA ILE A 186 27.91 2.29 -19.52
C ILE A 186 29.09 2.86 -20.31
N ALA A 187 30.24 2.18 -20.35
CA ALA A 187 31.43 2.60 -21.06
C ALA A 187 31.18 2.86 -22.55
N ALA A 188 30.39 1.99 -23.20
CA ALA A 188 30.07 2.06 -24.62
C ALA A 188 29.00 3.10 -24.99
N CYS A 189 28.35 3.75 -24.01
CA CYS A 189 27.36 4.81 -24.22
C CYS A 189 27.94 6.17 -23.77
N PRO A 190 28.78 6.85 -24.59
CA PRO A 190 29.54 8.03 -24.19
C PRO A 190 28.71 9.27 -23.86
N ARG A 191 27.45 9.33 -24.30
CA ARG A 191 26.54 10.47 -24.06
C ARG A 191 25.59 10.28 -22.89
N LEU A 192 25.62 9.12 -22.25
CA LEU A 192 24.67 8.76 -21.20
C LEU A 192 24.85 9.69 -19.99
N GLN A 193 23.76 10.34 -19.57
CA GLN A 193 23.72 11.27 -18.43
C GLN A 193 22.78 10.79 -17.33
N VAL A 194 21.71 10.07 -17.70
CA VAL A 194 20.72 9.53 -16.76
C VAL A 194 20.40 8.07 -17.08
N ILE A 195 20.41 7.23 -16.04
CA ILE A 195 19.86 5.86 -16.09
C ILE A 195 18.69 5.79 -15.12
N ALA A 196 17.49 5.59 -15.65
CA ALA A 196 16.26 5.50 -14.87
C ALA A 196 15.81 4.04 -14.72
N CYS A 197 15.84 3.54 -13.49
CA CYS A 197 15.37 2.21 -13.15
C CYS A 197 13.90 2.24 -12.70
N THR A 198 13.03 1.49 -13.38
CA THR A 198 11.63 1.33 -12.97
C THR A 198 11.42 0.31 -11.84
N ARG A 199 12.50 -0.06 -11.13
CA ARG A 199 12.45 -0.94 -9.96
C ARG A 199 12.64 -0.15 -8.68
N ALA A 200 12.18 -0.76 -7.58
CA ALA A 200 12.31 -0.18 -6.25
C ALA A 200 13.77 -0.06 -5.78
N ASN A 201 14.68 -0.86 -6.33
CA ASN A 201 16.13 -0.77 -6.17
C ASN A 201 16.79 -1.02 -7.55
N PRO A 202 17.87 -0.31 -7.90
CA PRO A 202 18.56 -0.44 -9.19
C PRO A 202 19.50 -1.65 -9.24
N VAL A 203 19.00 -2.85 -8.91
CA VAL A 203 19.82 -4.07 -8.78
C VAL A 203 20.42 -4.57 -10.11
N ASN A 204 19.90 -4.09 -11.24
CA ASN A 204 20.36 -4.42 -12.59
C ASN A 204 21.31 -3.35 -13.19
N ILE A 205 21.75 -2.38 -12.39
CA ILE A 205 22.61 -1.28 -12.84
C ILE A 205 23.90 -1.30 -12.02
N ASP A 206 25.05 -1.17 -12.69
CA ASP A 206 26.32 -0.89 -12.03
C ASP A 206 26.35 0.57 -11.54
N THR A 207 25.83 0.79 -10.34
CA THR A 207 25.72 2.13 -9.76
C THR A 207 27.08 2.76 -9.48
N LYS A 208 28.14 1.97 -9.26
CA LYS A 208 29.49 2.47 -9.02
C LYS A 208 30.10 3.01 -10.31
N ALA A 209 29.97 2.26 -11.41
CA ALA A 209 30.41 2.72 -12.73
C ALA A 209 29.64 3.97 -13.18
N ALA A 210 28.32 4.02 -12.93
CA ALA A 210 27.51 5.20 -13.21
C ALA A 210 28.01 6.43 -12.42
N GLN A 211 28.22 6.28 -11.10
CA GLN A 211 28.72 7.34 -10.23
C GLN A 211 30.10 7.85 -10.66
N ALA A 212 31.03 6.94 -11.01
CA ALA A 212 32.38 7.30 -11.45
C ALA A 212 32.39 8.18 -12.72
N ARG A 213 31.33 8.11 -13.54
CA ARG A 213 31.15 8.94 -14.74
C ARG A 213 30.20 10.12 -14.54
N GLY A 214 29.73 10.36 -13.31
CA GLY A 214 28.78 11.44 -13.01
C GLY A 214 27.36 11.22 -13.54
N ILE A 215 27.03 9.98 -13.91
CA ILE A 215 25.71 9.61 -14.44
C ILE A 215 24.72 9.52 -13.29
N ARG A 216 23.55 10.17 -13.45
CA ARG A 216 22.48 10.13 -12.45
C ARG A 216 21.71 8.82 -12.56
N VAL A 217 21.57 8.11 -11.46
CA VAL A 217 20.72 6.92 -11.39
C VAL A 217 19.41 7.28 -10.70
N LEU A 218 18.29 7.15 -11.41
CA LEU A 218 16.95 7.33 -10.88
C LEU A 218 16.33 5.96 -10.56
N TYR A 219 15.43 5.92 -9.57
CA TYR A 219 14.75 4.70 -9.17
C TYR A 219 13.33 5.00 -8.66
N THR A 220 12.53 3.95 -8.40
CA THR A 220 11.09 4.11 -8.11
C THR A 220 10.70 3.49 -6.76
N PRO A 221 11.18 4.06 -5.64
CA PRO A 221 10.92 3.51 -4.31
C PRO A 221 9.42 3.54 -3.98
N GLY A 222 8.90 2.45 -3.41
CA GLY A 222 7.51 2.40 -2.95
C GLY A 222 6.45 2.37 -4.06
N ARG A 223 6.83 2.28 -5.34
CA ARG A 223 5.89 2.23 -6.48
C ARG A 223 4.80 1.17 -6.35
N ASN A 224 5.12 0.06 -5.71
CA ASN A 224 4.28 -1.11 -5.55
C ASN A 224 3.86 -1.33 -4.09
N ALA A 225 3.99 -0.29 -3.24
CA ALA A 225 3.72 -0.44 -1.81
C ALA A 225 2.26 -0.80 -1.51
N ASP A 226 1.33 -0.28 -2.31
CA ASP A 226 -0.09 -0.66 -2.25
C ASP A 226 -0.29 -2.13 -2.61
N ALA A 227 0.19 -2.52 -3.79
CA ALA A 227 0.06 -3.89 -4.30
C ALA A 227 0.58 -4.92 -3.29
N ALA A 228 1.79 -4.69 -2.76
CA ALA A 228 2.40 -5.63 -1.83
C ALA A 228 1.66 -5.68 -0.49
N ALA A 229 1.14 -4.54 -0.01
CA ALA A 229 0.35 -4.49 1.21
C ALA A 229 -1.01 -5.19 1.05
N GLU A 230 -1.69 -4.97 -0.08
CA GLU A 230 -2.96 -5.61 -0.42
C GLU A 230 -2.80 -7.13 -0.55
N LEU A 231 -1.77 -7.61 -1.27
CA LEU A 231 -1.52 -9.05 -1.36
C LEU A 231 -1.19 -9.64 0.01
N THR A 232 -0.36 -8.98 0.82
CA THR A 232 -0.03 -9.44 2.18
C THR A 232 -1.29 -9.65 3.01
N LEU A 233 -2.24 -8.72 2.96
CA LEU A 233 -3.50 -8.85 3.70
C LEU A 233 -4.46 -9.86 3.09
N GLY A 234 -4.47 -10.00 1.77
CA GLY A 234 -5.17 -11.08 1.09
C GLY A 234 -4.67 -12.45 1.53
N LEU A 235 -3.35 -12.63 1.62
CA LEU A 235 -2.70 -13.84 2.12
C LEU A 235 -2.99 -14.06 3.61
N MET A 236 -2.99 -13.00 4.42
CA MET A 236 -3.35 -13.07 5.85
C MET A 236 -4.78 -13.59 6.05
N LEU A 237 -5.74 -13.02 5.32
CA LEU A 237 -7.13 -13.49 5.33
C LEU A 237 -7.25 -14.90 4.78
N SER A 238 -6.49 -15.23 3.73
CA SER A 238 -6.50 -16.55 3.12
C SER A 238 -6.01 -17.64 4.07
N LEU A 239 -4.95 -17.37 4.83
CA LEU A 239 -4.49 -18.27 5.91
C LEU A 239 -5.52 -18.36 7.03
N ALA A 240 -6.00 -17.21 7.51
CA ALA A 240 -6.94 -17.19 8.64
C ALA A 240 -8.27 -17.88 8.31
N ARG A 241 -8.69 -17.91 7.05
CA ARG A 241 -10.02 -18.36 6.61
C ARG A 241 -9.99 -19.56 5.63
N HIS A 242 -8.83 -20.16 5.39
CA HIS A 242 -8.65 -21.31 4.49
C HIS A 242 -9.26 -21.11 3.09
N ILE A 243 -9.13 -19.90 2.53
CA ILE A 243 -9.79 -19.53 1.27
C ILE A 243 -9.27 -20.38 0.10
N PRO A 244 -7.95 -20.50 -0.16
CA PRO A 244 -7.45 -21.31 -1.27
C PRO A 244 -7.78 -22.79 -1.13
N GLN A 245 -7.70 -23.33 0.10
CA GLN A 245 -7.96 -24.74 0.38
C GLN A 245 -9.42 -25.10 0.11
N SER A 246 -10.35 -24.30 0.66
CA SER A 246 -11.79 -24.49 0.45
C SER A 246 -12.19 -24.32 -1.01
N HIS A 247 -11.62 -23.32 -1.71
CA HIS A 247 -11.84 -23.14 -3.14
C HIS A 247 -11.33 -24.34 -3.95
N ALA A 248 -10.10 -24.80 -3.69
CA ALA A 248 -9.50 -25.91 -4.42
C ALA A 248 -10.26 -27.22 -4.21
N ALA A 249 -10.72 -27.48 -2.98
CA ALA A 249 -11.56 -28.65 -2.67
C ALA A 249 -12.82 -28.68 -3.54
N LEU A 250 -13.59 -27.59 -3.57
CA LEU A 250 -14.78 -27.49 -4.42
C LEU A 250 -14.46 -27.64 -5.91
N LYS A 251 -13.35 -27.06 -6.38
CA LYS A 251 -12.90 -27.19 -7.78
C LYS A 251 -12.50 -28.62 -8.15
N ARG A 252 -12.07 -29.43 -7.18
CA ARG A 252 -11.82 -30.87 -7.36
C ARG A 252 -13.10 -31.73 -7.25
N GLY A 253 -14.25 -31.11 -6.96
CA GLY A 253 -15.52 -31.81 -6.78
C GLY A 253 -15.74 -32.33 -5.36
N GLU A 254 -14.84 -32.04 -4.43
CA GLU A 254 -15.06 -32.35 -3.02
C GLU A 254 -16.23 -31.51 -2.48
N PHE A 255 -17.03 -32.08 -1.58
CA PHE A 255 -18.24 -31.46 -1.04
C PHE A 255 -19.30 -31.09 -2.10
N THR A 256 -19.20 -31.63 -3.31
CA THR A 256 -20.21 -31.44 -4.38
C THR A 256 -21.10 -32.68 -4.53
N HIS A 257 -22.31 -32.48 -5.05
CA HIS A 257 -23.25 -33.57 -5.34
C HIS A 257 -23.48 -33.71 -6.84
N ALA A 258 -23.71 -34.94 -7.32
CA ALA A 258 -23.97 -35.22 -8.73
C ALA A 258 -25.32 -34.66 -9.22
N GLU A 259 -26.27 -34.45 -8.31
CA GLU A 259 -27.60 -33.89 -8.59
C GLU A 259 -27.90 -32.71 -7.66
N ASN A 260 -28.79 -31.82 -8.09
CA ASN A 260 -29.35 -30.76 -7.25
C ASN A 260 -30.32 -31.38 -6.22
N ALA A 261 -29.77 -31.98 -5.16
CA ALA A 261 -30.57 -32.52 -4.08
C ALA A 261 -31.31 -31.37 -3.37
N ALA A 262 -32.64 -31.33 -3.52
CA ALA A 262 -33.45 -30.41 -2.73
C ALA A 262 -33.40 -30.86 -1.26
N GLN A 263 -32.89 -29.99 -0.38
CA GLN A 263 -33.00 -30.23 1.06
C GLN A 263 -34.47 -30.12 1.46
N ALA A 264 -35.05 -31.24 1.88
CA ALA A 264 -36.40 -31.28 2.41
C ALA A 264 -36.40 -30.60 3.79
N THR A 265 -36.95 -29.39 3.87
CA THR A 265 -37.19 -28.73 5.16
C THR A 265 -38.53 -29.17 5.73
N GLN A 266 -38.57 -29.43 7.04
CA GLN A 266 -39.81 -29.80 7.71
C GLN A 266 -40.86 -28.70 7.54
N SER A 267 -42.12 -29.12 7.37
CA SER A 267 -43.25 -28.20 7.22
C SER A 267 -43.31 -27.23 8.40
N GLY A 268 -43.42 -25.93 8.09
CA GLY A 268 -43.45 -24.85 9.09
C GLY A 268 -42.07 -24.26 9.46
N LEU A 269 -40.97 -24.86 9.00
CA LEU A 269 -39.62 -24.29 9.16
C LEU A 269 -39.21 -23.48 7.92
N ARG A 270 -38.33 -22.48 8.13
CA ARG A 270 -37.70 -21.76 7.03
C ARG A 270 -36.68 -22.66 6.35
N ARG A 271 -36.62 -22.58 5.02
CA ARG A 271 -35.59 -23.27 4.25
C ARG A 271 -34.22 -22.72 4.63
N ASP A 272 -33.32 -23.62 5.02
CA ASP A 272 -31.90 -23.35 5.24
C ASP A 272 -31.07 -24.03 4.13
N VAL A 273 -29.85 -23.56 3.90
CA VAL A 273 -28.90 -24.08 2.90
C VAL A 273 -27.63 -24.56 3.60
N VAL A 274 -27.73 -25.70 4.28
CA VAL A 274 -26.63 -26.24 5.08
C VAL A 274 -25.94 -27.35 4.31
N TRP A 275 -24.66 -27.23 3.97
CA TRP A 275 -23.95 -28.28 3.22
C TRP A 275 -24.04 -29.65 3.91
N ASP A 276 -23.73 -29.67 5.20
CA ASP A 276 -23.64 -30.85 6.07
C ASP A 276 -23.36 -30.35 7.52
N VAL A 277 -23.73 -31.12 8.55
CA VAL A 277 -23.43 -30.86 9.98
C VAL A 277 -22.54 -31.94 10.62
N SER A 278 -21.87 -32.76 9.80
CA SER A 278 -20.90 -33.76 10.25
C SER A 278 -19.55 -33.12 10.61
N PRO A 279 -18.70 -33.83 11.37
CA PRO A 279 -17.32 -33.42 11.63
C PRO A 279 -16.48 -33.24 10.35
N GLN A 280 -16.87 -33.87 9.24
CA GLN A 280 -16.21 -33.74 7.94
C GLN A 280 -16.85 -32.68 7.05
N SER A 281 -17.88 -31.97 7.53
CA SER A 281 -18.53 -30.92 6.77
C SER A 281 -17.53 -29.81 6.38
N PRO A 282 -17.74 -29.12 5.24
CA PRO A 282 -16.87 -28.01 4.85
C PRO A 282 -16.87 -26.88 5.89
N TYR A 283 -17.96 -26.74 6.67
CA TYR A 283 -18.05 -25.78 7.77
C TYR A 283 -17.07 -26.09 8.90
N GLU A 284 -16.86 -27.37 9.22
CA GLU A 284 -15.92 -27.80 10.25
C GLU A 284 -14.49 -27.88 9.71
N VAL A 285 -14.29 -28.47 8.53
CA VAL A 285 -12.96 -28.69 7.93
C VAL A 285 -12.24 -27.38 7.60
N PHE A 286 -12.96 -26.37 7.08
CA PHE A 286 -12.39 -25.08 6.72
C PHE A 286 -12.68 -23.98 7.74
N LYS A 287 -13.03 -24.35 8.98
CA LYS A 287 -13.30 -23.41 10.06
C LYS A 287 -12.04 -22.60 10.36
N GLY A 288 -12.09 -21.32 10.00
CA GLY A 288 -11.00 -20.37 10.23
C GLY A 288 -11.11 -19.59 11.54
N SER A 289 -10.26 -18.57 11.66
CA SER A 289 -10.24 -17.60 12.77
C SER A 289 -10.46 -16.17 12.26
N GLU A 290 -11.00 -15.32 13.13
CA GLU A 290 -11.15 -13.88 12.87
C GLU A 290 -9.85 -13.13 13.16
N LEU A 291 -9.60 -12.00 12.50
CA LEU A 291 -8.42 -11.17 12.75
C LEU A 291 -8.58 -10.23 13.95
N ARG A 292 -9.81 -9.88 14.33
CA ARG A 292 -10.07 -8.94 15.43
C ARG A 292 -9.47 -9.44 16.74
N ASN A 293 -8.87 -8.53 17.51
CA ASN A 293 -8.17 -8.80 18.78
C ASN A 293 -6.93 -9.71 18.67
N LYS A 294 -6.50 -10.08 17.45
CA LYS A 294 -5.22 -10.74 17.23
C LYS A 294 -4.09 -9.73 17.15
N THR A 295 -2.87 -10.20 17.40
CA THR A 295 -1.64 -9.41 17.29
C THR A 295 -0.91 -9.74 15.99
N LEU A 296 -0.67 -8.72 15.17
CA LEU A 296 0.24 -8.76 14.02
C LEU A 296 1.64 -8.32 14.46
N GLY A 297 2.61 -9.20 14.34
CA GLY A 297 4.02 -8.86 14.36
C GLY A 297 4.48 -8.42 12.97
N LEU A 298 4.95 -7.19 12.84
CA LEU A 298 5.41 -6.60 11.59
C LEU A 298 6.92 -6.31 11.66
N ILE A 299 7.69 -6.95 10.80
CA ILE A 299 9.15 -6.74 10.74
C ILE A 299 9.47 -5.89 9.50
N GLY A 300 9.94 -4.68 9.72
CA GLY A 300 10.10 -3.65 8.70
C GLY A 300 8.91 -2.70 8.62
N TYR A 301 9.13 -1.42 8.93
CA TYR A 301 8.14 -0.35 8.98
C TYR A 301 8.39 0.73 7.91
N GLY A 302 8.76 0.26 6.71
CA GLY A 302 8.94 1.09 5.52
C GLY A 302 7.62 1.38 4.77
N ASN A 303 7.72 1.66 3.46
CA ASN A 303 6.58 2.03 2.61
C ASN A 303 5.45 0.97 2.61
N ILE A 304 5.80 -0.33 2.60
CA ILE A 304 4.84 -1.43 2.63
C ILE A 304 4.33 -1.66 4.05
N GLY A 305 5.24 -1.82 5.02
CA GLY A 305 4.90 -2.12 6.41
C GLY A 305 3.93 -1.12 7.04
N ARG A 306 4.10 0.19 6.78
CA ARG A 306 3.17 1.23 7.24
C ARG A 306 1.75 1.04 6.69
N ARG A 307 1.62 0.64 5.42
CA ARG A 307 0.31 0.39 4.80
C ARG A 307 -0.35 -0.86 5.39
N VAL A 308 0.43 -1.94 5.57
CA VAL A 308 -0.04 -3.17 6.21
C VAL A 308 -0.51 -2.90 7.64
N ALA A 309 0.29 -2.23 8.46
CA ALA A 309 -0.08 -1.87 9.84
C ALA A 309 -1.38 -1.07 9.91
N ARG A 310 -1.52 -0.05 9.05
CA ARG A 310 -2.71 0.80 9.00
C ARG A 310 -3.98 -0.01 8.70
N ILE A 311 -3.94 -0.90 7.71
CA ILE A 311 -5.11 -1.68 7.32
C ILE A 311 -5.36 -2.83 8.32
N ALA A 312 -4.32 -3.45 8.87
CA ALA A 312 -4.44 -4.47 9.93
C ALA A 312 -5.16 -3.92 11.17
N ARG A 313 -4.84 -2.68 11.59
CA ARG A 313 -5.56 -2.00 12.68
C ARG A 313 -7.03 -1.75 12.36
N ALA A 314 -7.39 -1.53 11.08
CA ALA A 314 -8.80 -1.41 10.67
C ALA A 314 -9.58 -2.74 10.82
N PHE A 315 -8.90 -3.89 10.78
CA PHE A 315 -9.48 -5.18 11.18
C PHE A 315 -9.59 -5.38 12.70
N GLY A 316 -9.14 -4.41 13.51
CA GLY A 316 -9.14 -4.49 14.96
C GLY A 316 -7.98 -5.31 15.53
N MET A 317 -6.87 -5.43 14.79
CA MET A 317 -5.64 -6.06 15.29
C MET A 317 -4.80 -5.09 16.12
N ALA A 318 -4.08 -5.63 17.10
CA ALA A 318 -2.92 -4.95 17.67
C ALA A 318 -1.71 -5.20 16.75
N VAL A 319 -0.80 -4.22 16.63
CA VAL A 319 0.38 -4.33 15.78
C VAL A 319 1.64 -4.08 16.60
N LEU A 320 2.51 -5.08 16.63
CA LEU A 320 3.86 -5.00 17.17
C LEU A 320 4.84 -4.80 16.02
N VAL A 321 5.75 -3.85 16.14
CA VAL A 321 6.69 -3.48 15.07
C VAL A 321 8.13 -3.66 15.51
N VAL A 322 8.93 -4.26 14.64
CA VAL A 322 10.38 -4.29 14.75
C VAL A 322 10.97 -3.62 13.51
N ASP A 323 11.60 -2.46 13.72
CA ASP A 323 12.40 -1.77 12.73
C ASP A 323 13.54 -1.01 13.44
N PRO A 324 14.81 -1.32 13.17
CA PRO A 324 15.95 -0.67 13.82
C PRO A 324 16.16 0.78 13.36
N PHE A 325 15.59 1.18 12.22
CA PHE A 325 15.80 2.49 11.60
C PHE A 325 14.68 3.50 11.87
N VAL A 326 13.59 3.08 12.51
CA VAL A 326 12.47 3.95 12.87
C VAL A 326 12.45 4.20 14.38
N ALA A 327 12.30 5.44 14.82
CA ALA A 327 12.30 5.77 16.24
C ALA A 327 11.02 5.22 16.94
N ALA A 328 11.07 5.02 18.27
CA ALA A 328 9.91 4.49 18.99
C ALA A 328 8.73 5.48 18.97
N GLU A 329 9.03 6.77 18.94
CA GLU A 329 8.09 7.88 18.88
C GLU A 329 7.29 7.87 17.58
N ASP A 330 7.86 7.37 16.48
CA ASP A 330 7.19 7.20 15.18
C ASP A 330 6.28 5.96 15.14
N ILE A 331 6.33 5.12 16.17
CA ILE A 331 5.60 3.84 16.32
C ILE A 331 4.95 3.81 17.72
N ASN A 332 4.25 4.90 18.06
CA ASN A 332 3.57 5.00 19.34
C ASN A 332 2.17 5.60 19.18
N GLU A 333 1.27 4.78 18.61
CA GLU A 333 -0.16 5.09 18.49
C GLU A 333 -0.99 3.96 19.14
N PRO A 334 -2.24 4.22 19.59
CA PRO A 334 -3.08 3.17 20.16
C PRO A 334 -3.22 1.94 19.24
N GLY A 335 -2.75 0.77 19.68
CA GLY A 335 -2.75 -0.47 18.90
C GLY A 335 -1.57 -0.64 17.93
N LEU A 336 -0.56 0.23 17.99
CA LEU A 336 0.69 0.14 17.23
C LEU A 336 1.87 0.43 18.17
N GLN A 337 2.73 -0.56 18.39
CA GLN A 337 3.82 -0.44 19.37
C GLN A 337 5.12 -1.01 18.83
N LYS A 338 6.23 -0.34 19.11
CA LYS A 338 7.57 -0.89 18.86
C LYS A 338 7.92 -1.94 19.92
N THR A 339 8.61 -3.01 19.53
CA THR A 339 9.06 -4.07 20.44
C THR A 339 10.42 -4.66 20.00
N THR A 340 10.91 -5.71 20.66
CA THR A 340 12.08 -6.49 20.24
C THR A 340 11.67 -7.63 19.32
N LEU A 341 12.63 -8.17 18.56
CA LEU A 341 12.40 -9.29 17.65
C LEU A 341 11.83 -10.51 18.39
N GLU A 342 12.43 -10.87 19.53
CA GLU A 342 11.99 -11.99 20.36
C GLU A 342 10.64 -11.74 21.03
N GLY A 343 10.35 -10.50 21.42
CA GLY A 343 9.03 -10.12 21.94
C GLY A 343 7.94 -10.28 20.87
N LEU A 344 8.22 -9.79 19.66
CA LEU A 344 7.33 -9.89 18.51
C LEU A 344 6.98 -11.36 18.20
N PHE A 345 7.96 -12.25 18.08
CA PHE A 345 7.71 -13.67 17.76
C PHE A 345 6.93 -14.40 18.87
N ARG A 346 7.17 -14.08 20.15
CA ARG A 346 6.45 -14.68 21.28
C ARG A 346 4.99 -14.22 21.39
N GLU A 347 4.72 -12.97 21.04
CA GLU A 347 3.42 -12.32 21.29
C GLU A 347 2.50 -12.27 20.07
N ALA A 348 3.04 -12.33 18.86
CA ALA A 348 2.25 -12.26 17.63
C ALA A 348 1.47 -13.55 17.37
N ASP A 349 0.23 -13.41 16.89
CA ASP A 349 -0.53 -14.51 16.31
C ASP A 349 -0.20 -14.68 14.82
N ILE A 350 0.22 -13.59 14.16
CA ILE A 350 0.62 -13.55 12.76
C ILE A 350 1.89 -12.70 12.66
N VAL A 351 2.94 -13.20 12.01
CA VAL A 351 4.17 -12.45 11.72
C VAL A 351 4.24 -12.18 10.22
N SER A 352 4.51 -10.93 9.82
CA SER A 352 4.65 -10.52 8.43
C SER A 352 5.96 -9.77 8.19
N LEU A 353 6.67 -10.15 7.12
CA LEU A 353 8.01 -9.66 6.80
C LEU A 353 7.98 -8.60 5.67
N HIS A 354 8.57 -7.43 5.92
CA HIS A 354 8.60 -6.27 5.02
C HIS A 354 9.95 -5.55 5.00
N LEU A 355 11.04 -6.32 5.02
CA LEU A 355 12.41 -5.80 5.01
C LEU A 355 13.18 -6.25 3.77
N SER A 356 14.21 -5.48 3.42
CA SER A 356 15.21 -5.86 2.42
C SER A 356 16.12 -6.97 2.94
N SER A 357 16.60 -7.83 2.05
CA SER A 357 17.65 -8.82 2.34
C SER A 357 19.04 -8.19 2.33
N GLY A 358 19.98 -8.81 3.04
CA GLY A 358 21.36 -8.35 3.17
C GLY A 358 22.02 -8.95 4.42
N PRO A 359 23.31 -8.66 4.67
CA PRO A 359 24.09 -9.30 5.72
C PRO A 359 23.51 -9.22 7.14
N HIS A 360 22.64 -8.23 7.40
CA HIS A 360 22.01 -8.02 8.71
C HIS A 360 20.60 -8.63 8.82
N SER A 361 20.03 -9.15 7.74
CA SER A 361 18.67 -9.70 7.70
C SER A 361 18.60 -11.12 7.13
N ASP A 362 19.63 -11.60 6.45
CA ASP A 362 19.67 -12.96 5.92
C ASP A 362 19.71 -13.98 7.08
N GLY A 363 18.82 -14.96 7.04
CA GLY A 363 18.65 -15.94 8.12
C GLY A 363 18.14 -15.36 9.44
N LEU A 364 17.65 -14.10 9.45
CA LEU A 364 17.14 -13.44 10.65
C LEU A 364 16.05 -14.27 11.32
N VAL A 365 15.12 -14.80 10.53
CA VAL A 365 14.05 -15.68 11.02
C VAL A 365 14.57 -17.12 11.00
N ASN A 366 15.09 -17.53 12.15
CA ASN A 366 15.71 -18.84 12.37
C ASN A 366 14.80 -19.79 13.18
N ALA A 367 15.27 -21.03 13.38
CA ALA A 367 14.55 -22.05 14.13
C ALA A 367 14.17 -21.63 15.56
N GLN A 368 15.02 -20.87 16.26
CA GLN A 368 14.73 -20.41 17.62
C GLN A 368 13.52 -19.46 17.64
N LEU A 369 13.48 -18.49 16.73
CA LEU A 369 12.36 -17.54 16.66
C LEU A 369 11.07 -18.24 16.25
N LEU A 370 11.12 -19.08 15.22
CA LEU A 370 9.96 -19.85 14.74
C LEU A 370 9.38 -20.74 15.84
N ASN A 371 10.23 -21.44 16.60
CA ASN A 371 9.80 -22.30 17.70
C ASN A 371 9.30 -21.53 18.93
N SER A 372 9.61 -20.23 19.03
CA SER A 372 9.12 -19.37 20.13
C SER A 372 7.70 -18.83 19.89
N MET A 373 7.15 -19.04 18.70
CA MET A 373 5.81 -18.57 18.34
C MET A 373 4.73 -19.35 19.08
N LYS A 374 3.55 -18.72 19.19
CA LYS A 374 2.37 -19.38 19.75
C LYS A 374 1.94 -20.59 18.91
N PRO A 375 1.37 -21.64 19.52
CA PRO A 375 0.73 -22.72 18.78
C PRO A 375 -0.36 -22.17 17.84
N GLY A 376 -0.31 -22.57 16.57
CA GLY A 376 -1.21 -22.12 15.52
C GLY A 376 -0.84 -20.76 14.91
N ALA A 377 0.29 -20.16 15.27
CA ALA A 377 0.69 -18.87 14.72
C ALA A 377 1.04 -18.96 13.23
N LEU A 378 0.88 -17.84 12.52
CA LEU A 378 1.02 -17.76 11.07
C LEU A 378 2.23 -16.92 10.67
N LEU A 379 2.91 -17.30 9.59
CA LEU A 379 4.01 -16.52 9.00
C LEU A 379 3.67 -16.07 7.59
N ILE A 380 3.96 -14.81 7.25
CA ILE A 380 3.78 -14.26 5.91
C ILE A 380 5.10 -13.64 5.43
N ASN A 381 5.59 -14.10 4.29
CA ASN A 381 6.78 -13.52 3.65
C ASN A 381 6.46 -13.10 2.21
N THR A 382 6.32 -11.78 2.03
CA THR A 382 6.18 -11.11 0.73
C THR A 382 7.38 -10.20 0.43
N SER A 383 8.49 -10.35 1.18
CA SER A 383 9.67 -9.52 1.03
C SER A 383 10.79 -10.23 0.27
N ARG A 384 11.58 -11.06 0.95
CA ARG A 384 12.74 -11.80 0.40
C ARG A 384 12.88 -13.14 1.10
N ALA A 385 13.15 -14.19 0.34
CA ALA A 385 13.29 -15.53 0.90
C ALA A 385 14.47 -15.66 1.85
N ALA A 386 15.60 -15.02 1.52
CA ALA A 386 16.83 -15.06 2.30
C ALA A 386 16.66 -14.62 3.76
N VAL A 387 15.62 -13.86 4.09
CA VAL A 387 15.32 -13.42 5.46
C VAL A 387 14.93 -14.58 6.39
N VAL A 388 14.40 -15.66 5.81
CA VAL A 388 13.95 -16.85 6.54
C VAL A 388 14.88 -18.02 6.24
N ASP A 389 15.31 -18.70 7.28
CA ASP A 389 15.91 -20.03 7.16
C ASP A 389 14.83 -21.02 6.69
N GLU A 390 14.92 -21.47 5.44
CA GLU A 390 13.92 -22.31 4.79
C GLU A 390 13.82 -23.69 5.45
N GLU A 391 14.95 -24.28 5.84
CA GLU A 391 14.98 -25.57 6.51
C GLU A 391 14.30 -25.47 7.88
N ALA A 392 14.58 -24.38 8.61
CA ALA A 392 13.93 -24.10 9.88
C ALA A 392 12.42 -23.88 9.73
N LEU A 393 11.98 -23.16 8.69
CA LEU A 393 10.56 -22.95 8.40
C LEU A 393 9.86 -24.27 8.08
N ILE A 394 10.44 -25.08 7.20
CA ILE A 394 9.90 -26.40 6.84
C ILE A 394 9.80 -27.28 8.10
N HIS A 395 10.83 -27.29 8.95
CA HIS A 395 10.79 -28.04 10.20
C HIS A 395 9.69 -27.52 11.15
N ALA A 396 9.56 -26.20 11.30
CA ALA A 396 8.54 -25.59 12.15
C ALA A 396 7.11 -25.82 11.65
N LEU A 397 6.90 -25.96 10.33
CA LEU A 397 5.61 -26.34 9.75
C LEU A 397 5.28 -27.83 9.95
N ARG A 398 6.28 -28.72 9.92
CA ARG A 398 6.06 -30.17 10.13
C ARG A 398 5.85 -30.53 11.60
N HIS A 399 6.65 -29.95 12.49
CA HIS A 399 6.78 -30.40 13.88
C HIS A 399 6.69 -29.27 14.91
N GLY A 400 6.65 -28.02 14.46
CA GLY A 400 6.70 -26.85 15.32
C GLY A 400 5.33 -26.23 15.59
N PRO A 401 5.31 -24.99 16.13
CA PRO A 401 4.08 -24.35 16.57
C PRO A 401 3.28 -23.70 15.44
N LEU A 402 3.77 -23.70 14.19
CA LEU A 402 3.14 -22.93 13.12
C LEU A 402 1.84 -23.57 12.64
N GLY A 403 0.78 -22.77 12.57
CA GLY A 403 -0.49 -23.15 11.96
C GLY A 403 -0.48 -23.11 10.43
N GLY A 404 0.47 -22.38 9.84
CA GLY A 404 0.62 -22.26 8.39
C GLY A 404 1.53 -21.09 7.99
N ALA A 405 1.82 -21.00 6.69
CA ALA A 405 2.62 -19.91 6.13
C ALA A 405 2.12 -19.45 4.76
N ALA A 406 2.31 -18.18 4.43
CA ALA A 406 2.07 -17.65 3.09
C ALA A 406 3.36 -17.04 2.53
N LEU A 407 3.81 -17.54 1.38
CA LEU A 407 5.11 -17.22 0.79
C LEU A 407 4.92 -16.77 -0.66
N ASP A 408 5.42 -15.58 -0.97
CA ASP A 408 5.48 -15.05 -2.34
C ASP A 408 6.91 -15.12 -2.93
N VAL A 409 7.90 -15.48 -2.12
CA VAL A 409 9.33 -15.44 -2.48
C VAL A 409 10.03 -16.71 -2.01
N TYR A 410 11.01 -17.19 -2.79
CA TYR A 410 11.70 -18.47 -2.55
C TYR A 410 13.22 -18.37 -2.68
N HIS A 411 13.98 -19.24 -1.99
CA HIS A 411 15.45 -19.24 -2.09
C HIS A 411 15.93 -19.54 -3.51
N ARG A 412 15.17 -20.40 -4.21
CA ARG A 412 15.35 -20.67 -5.62
C ARG A 412 14.05 -20.35 -6.37
N GLU A 413 14.15 -19.40 -7.29
CA GLU A 413 13.06 -19.02 -8.18
C GLU A 413 13.40 -19.38 -9.63
N PRO A 414 12.50 -20.04 -10.38
CA PRO A 414 11.17 -20.52 -9.97
C PRO A 414 11.19 -21.65 -8.94
N LEU A 415 10.12 -21.74 -8.14
CA LEU A 415 9.91 -22.85 -7.19
C LEU A 415 9.77 -24.16 -7.97
N TRP A 416 10.48 -25.21 -7.55
CA TRP A 416 10.46 -26.49 -8.25
C TRP A 416 9.29 -27.36 -7.83
N ARG A 417 8.84 -28.23 -8.75
CA ARG A 417 7.63 -29.07 -8.61
C ARG A 417 7.60 -29.97 -7.37
N ASP A 418 8.76 -30.46 -6.94
CA ASP A 418 8.88 -31.44 -5.85
C ASP A 418 9.32 -30.76 -4.54
N HIS A 419 9.16 -29.43 -4.43
CA HIS A 419 9.49 -28.69 -3.22
C HIS A 419 8.49 -29.04 -2.10
N PRO A 420 8.92 -29.17 -0.82
CA PRO A 420 8.01 -29.45 0.30
C PRO A 420 6.78 -28.54 0.39
N PHE A 421 6.95 -27.22 0.24
CA PHE A 421 5.83 -26.24 0.12
C PHE A 421 4.79 -26.57 -0.96
N VAL A 422 5.14 -27.33 -1.99
CA VAL A 422 4.22 -27.76 -3.06
C VAL A 422 3.59 -29.11 -2.73
N THR A 423 4.38 -30.05 -2.21
CA THR A 423 3.99 -31.47 -2.15
C THR A 423 3.48 -31.94 -0.78
N GLU A 424 3.76 -31.21 0.30
CA GLU A 424 3.55 -31.70 1.66
C GLU A 424 2.56 -30.90 2.51
N PHE A 425 2.37 -29.61 2.23
CA PHE A 425 1.68 -28.71 3.16
C PHE A 425 0.38 -28.12 2.59
N ASP A 426 -0.76 -28.58 3.09
CA ASP A 426 -2.07 -27.98 2.78
C ASP A 426 -2.30 -26.62 3.46
N ASN A 427 -1.53 -26.33 4.52
CA ASN A 427 -1.57 -25.07 5.28
C ASN A 427 -0.51 -24.05 4.83
N VAL A 428 0.13 -24.28 3.68
CA VAL A 428 1.05 -23.31 3.07
C VAL A 428 0.42 -22.75 1.80
N ILE A 429 0.38 -21.43 1.70
CA ILE A 429 -0.07 -20.70 0.50
C ILE A 429 1.17 -20.18 -0.23
N ILE A 430 1.29 -20.51 -1.51
CA ILE A 430 2.41 -20.11 -2.36
C ILE A 430 1.93 -19.26 -3.54
N THR A 431 2.63 -18.16 -3.82
CA THR A 431 2.38 -17.29 -4.98
C THR A 431 3.69 -16.98 -5.71
N PRO A 432 3.68 -16.82 -7.05
CA PRO A 432 4.91 -16.79 -7.84
C PRO A 432 5.55 -15.39 -7.92
N HIS A 433 5.89 -14.79 -6.79
CA HIS A 433 6.55 -13.48 -6.70
C HIS A 433 5.76 -12.35 -7.36
N ILE A 434 4.49 -12.23 -6.97
CA ILE A 434 3.52 -11.30 -7.54
C ILE A 434 3.04 -10.21 -6.59
N ALA A 435 3.61 -10.08 -5.37
CA ALA A 435 3.24 -9.03 -4.42
C ALA A 435 3.32 -7.63 -5.03
N GLY A 436 4.31 -7.37 -5.89
CA GLY A 436 4.46 -6.08 -6.56
C GLY A 436 3.70 -5.92 -7.88
N ALA A 437 3.00 -6.95 -8.36
CA ALA A 437 2.53 -7.05 -9.73
C ALA A 437 1.11 -6.49 -9.90
N THR A 438 1.00 -5.19 -10.17
CA THR A 438 -0.27 -4.54 -10.54
C THR A 438 -0.10 -3.53 -11.66
N ARG A 439 -1.18 -3.24 -12.39
CA ARG A 439 -1.18 -2.21 -13.46
C ARG A 439 -0.89 -0.83 -12.90
N GLU A 440 -1.36 -0.55 -11.69
CA GLU A 440 -1.15 0.69 -10.95
C GLU A 440 0.32 0.86 -10.56
N SER A 441 1.01 -0.24 -10.23
CA SER A 441 2.45 -0.20 -9.96
C SER A 441 3.22 0.24 -11.20
N ILE A 442 2.78 -0.20 -12.40
CA ILE A 442 3.36 0.19 -13.68
C ILE A 442 3.12 1.68 -13.97
N ALA A 443 1.88 2.13 -13.78
CA ALA A 443 1.52 3.53 -13.95
C ALA A 443 2.29 4.46 -13.01
N LYS A 444 2.43 4.09 -11.72
CA LYS A 444 3.17 4.86 -10.71
C LYS A 444 4.63 5.06 -11.11
N HIS A 445 5.33 4.00 -11.49
CA HIS A 445 6.76 4.12 -11.81
C HIS A 445 7.00 4.88 -13.11
N THR A 446 6.10 4.73 -14.10
CA THR A 446 6.17 5.50 -15.34
C THR A 446 6.05 7.00 -15.04
N ALA A 447 5.07 7.37 -14.22
CA ALA A 447 4.86 8.75 -13.79
C ALA A 447 6.02 9.30 -12.93
N MET A 448 6.56 8.50 -12.02
CA MET A 448 7.70 8.89 -11.18
C MET A 448 8.95 9.21 -12.01
N ILE A 449 9.30 8.34 -12.98
CA ILE A 449 10.45 8.58 -13.86
C ILE A 449 10.21 9.81 -14.75
N ALA A 450 9.00 9.96 -15.31
CA ALA A 450 8.67 11.14 -16.12
C ALA A 450 8.84 12.44 -15.32
N ALA A 451 8.36 12.47 -14.08
CA ALA A 451 8.48 13.63 -13.20
C ALA A 451 9.95 13.95 -12.87
N ASP A 452 10.78 12.95 -12.53
CA ASP A 452 12.19 13.19 -12.24
C ASP A 452 13.00 13.61 -13.48
N LEU A 453 12.67 13.10 -14.67
CA LEU A 453 13.31 13.56 -15.90
C LEU A 453 12.91 15.00 -16.26
N GLN A 454 11.65 15.40 -16.02
CA GLN A 454 11.24 16.80 -16.16
C GLN A 454 12.05 17.71 -15.22
N ARG A 455 12.23 17.29 -13.97
CA ARG A 455 13.05 18.01 -12.98
C ARG A 455 14.52 18.08 -13.41
N TYR A 456 15.06 16.97 -13.93
CA TYR A 456 16.41 16.91 -14.47
C TYR A 456 16.64 17.97 -15.57
N VAL A 457 15.74 18.05 -16.55
CA VAL A 457 15.81 19.04 -17.64
C VAL A 457 15.69 20.46 -17.13
N ALA A 458 14.82 20.69 -16.14
CA ALA A 458 14.62 22.00 -15.53
C ALA A 458 15.78 22.42 -14.60
N GLY A 459 16.77 21.55 -14.34
CA GLY A 459 17.83 21.80 -13.35
C GLY A 459 17.32 21.80 -11.90
N GLU A 460 16.16 21.19 -11.66
CA GLU A 460 15.56 21.09 -10.33
C GLU A 460 16.12 19.89 -9.53
N PRO A 461 16.05 19.93 -8.18
CA PRO A 461 16.46 18.80 -7.35
C PRO A 461 15.64 17.54 -7.67
N LEU A 462 16.30 16.43 -7.98
CA LEU A 462 15.67 15.12 -8.20
C LEU A 462 15.00 14.59 -6.92
N LEU A 463 13.84 13.97 -7.07
CA LEU A 463 13.08 13.36 -5.97
C LEU A 463 13.65 11.99 -5.62
N TYR A 464 13.93 11.15 -6.62
CA TYR A 464 14.32 9.76 -6.45
C TYR A 464 15.65 9.44 -7.15
N GLN A 465 16.71 10.13 -6.73
CA GLN A 465 18.07 9.79 -7.14
C GLN A 465 18.66 8.74 -6.18
N TRP A 466 19.21 7.65 -6.74
CA TRP A 466 20.03 6.70 -6.00
C TRP A 466 21.36 7.35 -5.61
N ARG A 467 21.80 7.15 -4.36
CA ARG A 467 23.00 7.76 -3.79
C ARG A 467 24.03 6.73 -3.39
#